data_AF-A0A0L0HRI2-F1
#
_entry.id   AF-A0A0L0HRI2-F1
#
_cell.length_a   1.000
_cell.length_b   1.000
_cell.length_c   1.000
_cell.angle_alpha   90.00
_cell.angle_beta   90.00
_cell.angle_gamma   90.00
#
_symmetry.space_group_name_H-M   'P 1'
#
loop_
_entity.id
_entity.type
_entity.pdbx_description
1 polymer ?
#
loop_
_entity_poly.entity_id
_entity_poly.type
_entity_poly.pdbx_seq_one_letter_code
_entity_poly.pdbx_strand_id
1 'polypeptide(L)'
;MPRGLGTVLLIVVLAAALATNPDEESFRRYVDKVLKDSGSSWVSRKFLSSISTLVYRRRDYKFFSTVHVPEEDTLFLGIFAYWLPLPFWRRLRGDADEWQR
;
A
#
# COMPACT_ATOMS: atom_id res chain seq x y z
N MET A 1 -30.82 1.76 -18.25
CA MET A 1 -29.39 1.36 -18.18
C MET A 1 -29.30 -0.15 -18.10
N PRO A 2 -28.54 -0.82 -18.96
CA PRO A 2 -28.42 -2.28 -18.93
C PRO A 2 -27.68 -2.71 -17.65
N ARG A 3 -28.36 -3.47 -16.79
CA ARG A 3 -27.84 -3.93 -15.49
C ARG A 3 -26.59 -4.81 -15.59
N GLY A 4 -26.28 -5.37 -16.77
CA GLY A 4 -25.11 -6.24 -16.99
C GLY A 4 -23.78 -5.52 -17.18
N LEU A 5 -23.79 -4.25 -17.63
CA LEU A 5 -22.55 -3.53 -17.96
C LEU A 5 -21.73 -3.21 -16.70
N GLY A 6 -22.41 -2.88 -15.60
CA GLY A 6 -21.78 -2.66 -14.30
C GLY A 6 -21.15 -3.93 -13.71
N THR A 7 -21.82 -5.08 -13.86
CA THR A 7 -21.28 -6.37 -13.39
C THR A 7 -20.04 -6.78 -14.18
N VAL A 8 -20.04 -6.62 -15.51
CA VAL A 8 -18.87 -6.91 -16.34
C VAL A 8 -17.71 -5.98 -15.99
N LEU A 9 -17.98 -4.69 -15.82
CA LEU A 9 -16.95 -3.72 -15.40
C LEU A 9 -16.33 -4.11 -14.05
N LEU A 10 -17.17 -4.49 -13.07
CA LEU A 10 -16.70 -4.91 -11.75
C LEU A 10 -15.82 -6.16 -11.82
N ILE A 11 -16.22 -7.16 -12.62
CA ILE A 11 -15.43 -8.38 -12.82
C ILE A 11 -14.07 -8.06 -13.44
N VAL A 12 -14.03 -7.19 -14.45
CA VAL A 12 -12.79 -6.76 -15.10
C VAL A 12 -11.87 -6.04 -14.11
N VAL A 13 -12.41 -5.14 -13.28
CA VAL A 13 -11.64 -4.42 -12.26
C VAL A 13 -11.07 -5.37 -11.20
N LEU A 14 -11.85 -6.34 -10.74
CA LEU A 14 -11.40 -7.33 -9.76
C LEU A 14 -10.33 -8.27 -10.33
N ALA A 15 -10.50 -8.71 -11.58
CA ALA A 15 -9.50 -9.54 -12.26
C ALA A 15 -8.19 -8.77 -12.46
N ALA A 16 -8.26 -7.50 -12.86
CA ALA A 16 -7.09 -6.64 -12.96
C ALA A 16 -6.40 -6.48 -11.61
N ALA A 17 -7.15 -6.20 -10.52
CA ALA A 17 -6.61 -6.07 -9.18
C ALA A 17 -5.89 -7.34 -8.70
N LEU A 18 -6.43 -8.51 -9.02
CA LEU A 18 -5.83 -9.79 -8.67
C LEU A 18 -4.54 -10.07 -9.47
N ALA A 19 -4.56 -9.81 -10.78
CA ALA A 19 -3.40 -10.03 -11.65
C ALA A 19 -2.26 -9.03 -11.40
N THR A 20 -2.58 -7.83 -10.92
CA THR A 20 -1.62 -6.75 -10.68
C THR A 20 -1.40 -6.49 -9.19
N ASN A 21 -1.82 -7.42 -8.32
CA ASN A 21 -1.58 -7.32 -6.89
C ASN A 21 -0.06 -7.24 -6.64
N PRO A 22 0.45 -6.10 -6.15
CA PRO A 22 1.87 -5.87 -6.05
C PRO A 22 2.51 -6.79 -5.02
N ASP A 23 3.66 -7.35 -5.40
CA ASP A 23 4.43 -8.29 -4.60
C ASP A 23 5.54 -7.61 -3.78
N GLU A 24 6.29 -8.38 -3.00
CA GLU A 24 7.38 -7.83 -2.20
C GLU A 24 8.49 -7.24 -3.07
N GLU A 25 8.77 -7.84 -4.23
CA GLU A 25 9.77 -7.32 -5.16
C GLU A 25 9.34 -5.96 -5.73
N SER A 26 8.07 -5.79 -6.08
CA SER A 26 7.55 -4.49 -6.52
C SER A 26 7.65 -3.41 -5.44
N PHE A 27 7.48 -3.77 -4.17
CA PHE A 27 7.66 -2.83 -3.06
C PHE A 27 9.13 -2.41 -2.92
N ARG A 28 10.06 -3.37 -3.04
CA ARG A 28 11.50 -3.06 -3.04
C ARG A 28 11.88 -2.13 -4.19
N ARG A 29 11.35 -2.37 -5.39
CA ARG A 29 11.54 -1.48 -6.56
C ARG A 29 10.94 -0.09 -6.33
N TYR A 30 9.78 0.00 -5.69
CA TYR A 30 9.19 1.29 -5.30
C TYR A 30 10.11 2.05 -4.35
N VAL A 31 10.60 1.38 -3.31
CA VAL A 31 11.55 1.95 -2.35
C VAL A 31 12.85 2.38 -3.04
N ASP A 32 13.43 1.55 -3.91
CA ASP A 32 14.64 1.86 -4.67
C ASP A 32 14.44 3.07 -5.60
N LYS A 33 13.26 3.18 -6.20
CA LYS A 33 12.90 4.34 -7.03
C LYS A 33 12.77 5.59 -6.19
N VAL A 34 12.10 5.51 -5.03
CA VAL A 34 12.01 6.63 -4.09
C VAL A 34 13.42 7.01 -3.62
N LEU A 35 14.27 6.06 -3.23
CA LEU A 35 15.69 6.26 -2.88
C LEU A 35 16.45 7.05 -3.95
N LYS A 36 16.34 6.63 -5.22
CA LYS A 36 17.02 7.28 -6.35
C LYS A 36 16.48 8.68 -6.67
N ASP A 37 15.18 8.90 -6.54
CA ASP A 37 14.54 10.19 -6.82
C ASP A 37 14.63 11.18 -5.62
N SER A 38 15.09 10.75 -4.44
CA SER A 38 15.05 11.50 -3.16
C SER A 38 16.09 12.61 -2.99
N GLY A 39 16.67 13.14 -4.06
CA GLY A 39 17.56 14.29 -3.98
C GLY A 39 16.93 15.52 -3.30
N SER A 40 15.59 15.66 -3.28
CA SER A 40 14.94 16.94 -2.96
C SER A 40 13.76 16.93 -1.95
N SER A 41 13.21 15.78 -1.53
CA SER A 41 12.00 15.76 -0.66
C SER A 41 12.30 15.36 0.79
N TRP A 42 11.90 16.21 1.75
CA TRP A 42 12.02 15.97 3.20
C TRP A 42 11.27 14.71 3.65
N VAL A 43 10.09 14.45 3.06
CA VAL A 43 9.29 13.25 3.35
C VAL A 43 10.03 11.99 2.92
N SER A 44 10.67 12.05 1.75
CA SER A 44 11.43 10.91 1.26
C SER A 44 12.65 10.64 2.13
N ARG A 45 13.41 11.67 2.57
CA ARG A 45 14.55 11.47 3.48
C ARG A 45 14.18 10.74 4.78
N LYS A 46 13.03 11.08 5.37
CA LYS A 46 12.51 10.43 6.58
C LYS A 46 12.09 8.97 6.32
N PHE A 47 11.52 8.72 5.14
CA PHE A 47 11.19 7.38 4.68
C PHE A 47 12.45 6.50 4.45
N LEU A 48 13.53 7.09 3.92
CA LEU A 48 14.78 6.36 3.65
C LEU A 48 15.51 5.93 4.92
N SER A 49 15.57 6.79 5.94
CA SER A 49 16.22 6.45 7.21
C SER A 49 15.58 5.22 7.84
N SER A 50 14.25 5.15 7.81
CA SER A 50 13.48 4.10 8.49
C SER A 50 13.36 2.80 7.68
N ILE A 51 13.65 2.85 6.38
CA ILE A 51 13.63 1.67 5.52
C ILE A 51 14.93 0.89 5.62
N SER A 52 16.08 1.58 5.69
CA SER A 52 17.40 0.95 5.66
C SER A 52 17.65 -0.10 6.77
N THR A 53 16.85 -0.05 7.83
CA THR A 53 16.96 -0.84 9.06
C THR A 53 15.82 -1.85 9.26
N LEU A 54 14.77 -1.84 8.44
CA LEU A 54 13.51 -2.50 8.76
C LEU A 54 13.27 -3.85 8.05
N VAL A 55 12.80 -4.82 8.84
CA VAL A 55 12.11 -6.02 8.35
C VAL A 55 10.63 -5.67 8.15
N TYR A 56 10.23 -5.33 6.93
CA TYR A 56 8.81 -5.09 6.62
C TYR A 56 8.04 -6.41 6.58
N ARG A 57 6.84 -6.47 7.19
CA ARG A 57 5.92 -7.58 7.00
C ARG A 57 4.87 -7.22 5.96
N ARG A 58 4.92 -7.89 4.82
CA ARG A 58 3.85 -7.87 3.80
C ARG A 58 2.70 -8.78 4.24
N ARG A 59 1.47 -8.29 4.11
CA ARG A 59 0.25 -9.10 4.12
C ARG A 59 -0.40 -9.04 2.75
N ASP A 60 -0.73 -10.20 2.19
CA ASP A 60 -1.39 -10.33 0.90
C ASP A 60 -2.88 -10.67 1.10
N TYR A 61 -3.76 -9.84 0.56
CA TYR A 61 -5.22 -10.01 0.61
C TYR A 61 -5.82 -10.34 -0.77
N LYS A 62 -5.01 -10.92 -1.68
CA LYS A 62 -5.35 -11.33 -3.06
C LYS A 62 -5.59 -10.18 -4.05
N PHE A 63 -6.36 -9.16 -3.67
CA PHE A 63 -6.67 -8.00 -4.51
C PHE A 63 -5.84 -6.76 -4.18
N PHE A 64 -5.25 -6.76 -3.00
CA PHE A 64 -4.37 -5.72 -2.52
C PHE A 64 -3.38 -6.34 -1.54
N SER A 65 -2.24 -5.68 -1.38
CA SER A 65 -1.23 -6.02 -0.40
C SER A 65 -1.08 -4.86 0.58
N THR A 66 -0.71 -5.15 1.81
CA THR A 66 -0.34 -4.10 2.76
C THR A 66 1.05 -4.35 3.31
N VAL A 67 1.85 -3.30 3.44
CA VAL A 67 3.15 -3.36 4.11
C VAL A 67 3.12 -2.40 5.29
N HIS A 68 3.35 -2.93 6.49
CA HIS A 68 3.43 -2.12 7.69
C HIS A 68 4.89 -1.78 7.99
N VAL A 69 5.17 -0.49 8.13
CA VAL A 69 6.50 0.04 8.49
C VAL A 69 6.42 0.51 9.95
N PRO A 70 6.79 -0.34 10.93
CA PRO A 70 6.61 -0.03 12.36
C PRO A 70 7.33 1.22 12.85
N GLU A 71 8.47 1.60 12.28
CA GLU A 71 9.25 2.75 12.76
C GLU A 71 8.58 4.10 12.48
N GLU A 72 7.81 4.20 11.39
CA GLU A 72 7.06 5.41 11.00
C GLU A 72 5.55 5.27 11.27
N ASP A 73 5.10 4.15 11.84
CA ASP A 73 3.68 3.77 11.98
C ASP A 73 2.86 4.02 10.69
N THR A 74 3.50 3.76 9.55
CA THR A 74 2.93 4.03 8.23
C THR A 74 2.53 2.71 7.57
N LEU A 75 1.28 2.65 7.10
CA LEU A 75 0.78 1.53 6.31
C LEU A 75 0.89 1.88 4.83
N PHE A 76 1.49 1.00 4.04
CA PHE A 76 1.48 1.08 2.59
C PHE A 76 0.38 0.18 2.05
N LEU A 77 -0.45 0.74 1.17
CA LEU A 77 -1.43 -0.01 0.40
C LEU A 77 -0.87 -0.25 -1.00
N GLY A 78 -0.74 -1.53 -1.33
CA GLY A 78 -0.38 -2.02 -2.64
C GLY A 78 -1.64 -2.42 -3.41
N ILE A 79 -1.95 -1.74 -4.51
CA ILE A 79 -3.07 -2.09 -5.39
C ILE A 79 -2.74 -1.69 -6.83
N PHE A 80 -3.17 -2.46 -7.82
CA PHE A 80 -2.93 -2.17 -9.24
C PHE A 80 -1.46 -1.89 -9.61
N ALA A 81 -0.50 -2.63 -9.04
CA ALA A 81 0.94 -2.40 -9.16
C ALA A 81 1.46 -1.05 -8.60
N TYR A 82 0.64 -0.31 -7.85
CA TYR A 82 1.03 0.93 -7.18
C TYR A 82 1.12 0.75 -5.67
N TRP A 83 2.06 1.46 -5.06
CA TRP A 83 2.23 1.56 -3.62
C TRP A 83 1.89 2.97 -3.15
N LEU A 84 0.91 3.07 -2.26
CA LEU A 84 0.39 4.31 -1.71
C LEU A 84 0.65 4.35 -0.20
N PRO A 85 1.37 5.36 0.32
CA PRO A 85 1.48 5.57 1.75
C PRO A 85 0.14 6.05 2.32
N LEU A 86 -0.30 5.44 3.41
CA LEU A 86 -1.49 5.85 4.17
C LEU A 86 -1.06 6.45 5.52
N PRO A 87 -0.71 7.75 5.55
CA PRO A 87 -0.16 8.40 6.75
C PRO A 87 -1.17 8.56 7.88
N PHE A 88 -2.47 8.39 7.61
CA PHE A 88 -3.55 8.51 8.61
C PHE A 88 -4.08 7.16 9.10
N TRP A 89 -3.42 6.04 8.75
CA TRP A 89 -3.88 4.70 9.15
C TRP A 89 -4.01 4.53 10.67
N ARG A 90 -3.15 5.19 11.45
CA ARG A 90 -3.23 5.18 12.93
C ARG A 90 -4.56 5.72 13.46
N ARG A 91 -5.09 6.78 12.84
CA ARG A 91 -6.39 7.36 13.23
C ARG A 91 -7.52 6.37 12.94
N LEU A 92 -7.49 5.75 11.75
CA LEU A 92 -8.49 4.75 11.35
C LEU A 92 -8.49 3.50 12.25
N ARG A 93 -7.30 3.05 12.71
CA ARG A 93 -7.20 1.93 13.65
C ARG A 93 -7.78 2.28 15.02
N GLY A 94 -7.48 3.48 15.53
CA GLY A 94 -8.00 3.96 16.81
C GLY A 94 -9.53 4.04 16.84
N ASP A 95 -10.14 4.53 15.75
CA ASP A 95 -11.59 4.59 15.62
C ASP A 95 -12.21 3.18 15.54
N ALA A 96 -11.57 2.23 14.84
CA ALA A 96 -12.06 0.86 14.69
C ALA A 96 -12.10 0.07 16.01
N ASP A 97 -11.12 0.31 16.89
CA ASP A 97 -11.05 -0.33 18.21
C ASP A 97 -12.09 0.26 19.20
N GLU A 98 -12.59 1.47 18.93
CA GLU A 98 -13.61 2.14 19.73
C GLU A 98 -15.02 1.59 19.46
N TRP A 99 -15.33 1.19 18.21
CA TRP A 99 -16.60 0.55 17.84
C TRP A 99 -16.74 -0.91 18.32
N GLN A 100 -15.67 -1.51 18.83
CA GLN A 100 -15.69 -2.87 19.38
C GLN A 100 -15.89 -2.93 20.91
N ARG A 101 -16.13 -1.78 21.57
CA ARG A 101 -16.47 -1.71 23.00
C ARG A 101 -17.95 -1.47 23.24
#